data_AF-A0A6G3T6M1-F1
#
_entry.id   AF-A0A6G3T6M1-F1
#
_cell.length_a   1.000
_cell.length_b   1.000
_cell.length_c   1.000
_cell.angle_alpha   90.00
_cell.angle_beta   90.00
_cell.angle_gamma   90.00
#
_symmetry.space_group_name_H-M   'P 1'
#
loop_
_entity.id
_entity.type
_entity.pdbx_description
1 polymer ?
#
loop_
_entity_poly.entity_id
_entity_poly.type
_entity_poly.pdbx_seq_one_letter_code
_entity_poly.pdbx_strand_id
1 'polypeptide(L)'
;MHDLIHRIAHWLTLLLGPGTGTHRAGAPRHRARSTPRPTAPVLLPLHHSPYCRHLPLDGAASRLVRPYLAAHEQELDRQRHRRLALVLAADFGIDLDQHVVGARKAAA
;
A
#
# COMPACT_ATOMS: atom_id res chain seq x y z
N MET A 1 28.03 -11.76 11.94
CA MET A 1 26.56 -11.98 12.00
C MET A 1 25.79 -10.67 11.81
N HIS A 2 26.18 -9.57 12.46
CA HIS A 2 25.57 -8.25 12.32
C HIS A 2 25.67 -7.65 10.90
N ASP A 3 26.73 -7.96 10.15
CA ASP A 3 26.93 -7.46 8.78
C ASP A 3 25.91 -8.02 7.79
N LEU A 4 25.47 -9.27 7.99
CA LEU A 4 24.45 -9.90 7.15
C LEU A 4 23.09 -9.23 7.36
N ILE A 5 22.76 -8.93 8.62
CA ILE A 5 21.51 -8.25 9.00
C ILE A 5 21.49 -6.84 8.40
N HIS A 6 22.59 -6.09 8.51
CA HIS A 6 22.68 -4.76 7.90
C HIS A 6 22.60 -4.79 6.38
N ARG A 7 23.23 -5.78 5.73
CA ARG A 7 23.18 -5.93 4.28
C ARG A 7 21.78 -6.27 3.78
N ILE A 8 21.05 -7.15 4.48
CA ILE A 8 19.67 -7.50 4.14
C ILE A 8 18.72 -6.32 4.41
N ALA A 9 18.89 -5.62 5.54
CA ALA A 9 18.10 -4.44 5.86
C ALA A 9 18.31 -3.33 4.81
N HIS A 10 19.54 -3.10 4.35
CA HIS A 10 19.84 -2.13 3.31
C HIS A 10 19.17 -2.47 1.97
N TRP A 11 19.21 -3.75 1.58
CA TRP A 11 18.52 -4.24 0.38
C TRP A 11 17.00 -4.06 0.45
N LEU A 12 16.40 -4.36 1.60
CA LEU A 12 14.96 -4.15 1.82
C LEU A 12 14.58 -2.67 1.77
N THR A 13 15.41 -1.77 2.32
CA THR A 13 15.14 -0.33 2.26
C THR A 13 15.24 0.23 0.85
N LEU A 14 16.07 -0.35 -0.02
CA LEU A 14 16.13 0.04 -1.43
C LEU A 14 14.92 -0.48 -2.23
N LEU A 15 14.42 -1.67 -1.90
CA LEU A 15 13.31 -2.31 -2.61
C LEU A 15 11.93 -1.81 -2.15
N LEU A 16 11.74 -1.65 -0.84
CA LEU A 16 10.51 -1.16 -0.20
C LEU A 16 10.59 0.33 0.15
N GLY A 17 11.74 0.96 -0.13
CA GLY A 17 11.89 2.39 -0.04
C GLY A 17 10.75 3.05 -0.82
N PRO A 18 10.14 4.11 -0.28
CA PRO A 18 9.04 4.77 -0.95
C PRO A 18 9.53 5.20 -2.33
N GLY A 19 9.13 4.46 -3.37
CA GLY A 19 9.32 4.91 -4.74
C GLY A 19 8.78 6.33 -4.77
N THR A 20 9.66 7.28 -5.08
CA THR A 20 9.39 8.71 -4.95
C THR A 20 8.13 9.03 -5.74
N GLY A 21 6.98 8.97 -5.08
CA GLY A 21 5.66 9.25 -5.62
C GLY A 21 5.46 10.75 -5.82
N THR A 22 6.52 11.45 -6.22
CA THR A 22 6.51 12.86 -6.59
C THR A 22 5.81 13.07 -7.93
N HIS A 23 5.35 12.01 -8.61
CA HIS A 23 4.46 12.13 -9.77
C HIS A 23 3.07 12.67 -9.41
N ARG A 24 2.70 12.79 -8.12
CA ARG A 24 1.44 13.43 -7.71
C ARG A 24 1.60 14.53 -6.65
N ALA A 25 2.75 15.19 -6.62
CA ALA A 25 2.96 16.36 -5.76
C ALA A 25 3.62 17.48 -6.58
N GLY A 26 2.80 18.22 -7.33
CA GLY A 26 3.24 19.45 -7.97
C GLY A 26 2.99 19.49 -9.47
N ALA A 27 1.72 19.62 -9.88
CA ALA A 27 1.49 20.55 -10.97
C ALA A 27 1.99 21.92 -10.46
N PRO A 28 2.94 22.59 -11.14
CA PRO A 28 3.31 23.94 -10.74
C PRO A 28 2.03 24.77 -10.82
N ARG A 29 1.60 25.34 -9.70
CA ARG A 29 0.78 26.55 -9.77
C ARG A 29 1.63 27.53 -10.56
N HIS A 30 1.29 27.72 -11.84
CA HIS A 30 1.85 28.78 -12.65
C HIS A 30 1.61 30.07 -11.87
N ARG A 31 2.63 30.54 -11.14
CA ARG A 31 2.73 31.97 -10.80
C ARG A 31 2.61 32.66 -12.14
N ALA A 32 1.53 33.41 -12.32
CA ALA A 32 1.35 34.30 -13.44
C ALA A 32 2.50 35.31 -13.41
N ARG A 33 3.60 34.96 -14.10
CA ARG A 33 4.62 35.91 -14.50
C ARG A 33 3.97 36.66 -15.65
N SER A 34 3.66 37.93 -15.45
CA SER A 34 3.15 38.81 -16.50
C SER A 34 4.20 38.88 -17.62
N THR A 35 4.04 38.00 -18.60
CA THR A 35 4.73 38.07 -19.89
C THR A 35 3.89 38.91 -20.84
N PRO A 36 4.50 39.71 -21.72
CA PRO A 36 3.75 40.55 -22.66
C PRO A 36 2.80 39.71 -23.50
N ARG A 37 1.59 40.23 -23.65
CA ARG A 37 0.42 39.63 -24.30
C ARG A 37 0.78 38.94 -25.63
N PRO A 38 0.68 37.61 -25.73
CA PRO A 38 0.68 36.96 -27.03
C PRO A 38 -0.65 37.27 -27.74
N THR A 39 -0.56 37.50 -29.04
CA THR A 39 -1.68 37.58 -29.97
C THR A 39 -2.61 36.38 -29.76
N ALA A 40 -3.93 36.62 -29.92
CA ALA A 40 -5.01 35.72 -29.53
C ALA A 40 -4.68 34.22 -29.77
N PRO A 41 -4.83 33.35 -28.75
CA PRO A 41 -4.60 31.94 -28.95
C PRO A 41 -5.67 31.41 -29.90
N VAL A 42 -5.24 30.86 -31.04
CA VAL A 42 -6.09 30.02 -31.88
C VAL A 42 -6.54 28.86 -30.98
N LEU A 43 -7.82 28.83 -30.64
CA LEU A 43 -8.43 27.74 -29.87
C LEU A 43 -8.36 26.47 -30.72
N LEU A 44 -7.35 25.65 -30.48
CA LEU A 44 -7.31 24.30 -31.02
C LEU A 44 -8.51 23.52 -30.46
N PRO A 45 -9.21 22.73 -31.29
CA PRO A 45 -10.30 21.89 -30.82
C PRO A 45 -9.82 21.04 -29.64
N LEU A 46 -10.60 21.04 -28.56
CA LEU A 46 -10.31 20.21 -27.40
C LEU A 46 -10.27 18.75 -27.86
N HIS A 47 -9.09 18.12 -27.76
CA HIS A 47 -8.87 16.76 -28.23
C HIS A 47 -9.77 15.81 -27.42
N HIS A 48 -10.88 15.37 -28.04
CA HIS A 48 -11.79 14.41 -27.44
C HIS A 48 -11.37 13.00 -27.86
N SER A 49 -10.97 12.17 -26.89
CA SER A 49 -10.86 10.74 -27.16
C SER A 49 -12.28 10.17 -27.33
N PRO A 50 -12.53 9.29 -28.31
CA PRO A 50 -13.84 8.63 -28.48
C PRO A 50 -14.30 7.86 -27.22
N TYR A 51 -13.36 7.49 -26.35
CA TYR A 51 -13.60 6.86 -25.05
C TYR A 51 -13.74 7.85 -23.87
N CYS A 52 -13.76 9.16 -24.13
CA CYS A 52 -13.97 10.19 -23.11
C CYS A 52 -15.38 10.81 -23.20
N ARG A 53 -16.28 10.24 -24.00
CA ARG A 53 -17.68 10.68 -24.15
C ARG A 53 -18.60 10.26 -23.01
N HIS A 54 -18.11 9.43 -22.09
CA HIS A 54 -18.89 8.94 -20.96
C HIS A 54 -18.96 10.03 -19.88
N LEU A 55 -20.07 10.08 -19.14
CA LEU A 55 -20.21 10.92 -17.94
C LEU A 55 -18.96 10.75 -17.05
N PRO A 56 -18.40 11.82 -16.45
CA PRO A 56 -17.28 11.69 -15.54
C PRO A 56 -17.61 10.62 -14.50
N LEU A 57 -16.74 9.61 -14.40
CA LEU A 57 -16.94 8.50 -13.49
C LEU A 57 -16.98 9.06 -12.06
N ASP A 58 -18.13 8.94 -11.40
CA ASP A 58 -18.25 9.39 -10.01
C ASP A 58 -17.44 8.45 -9.12
N GLY A 59 -16.28 8.94 -8.67
CA GLY A 59 -15.41 8.22 -7.75
C GLY A 59 -16.08 7.95 -6.39
N ALA A 60 -17.11 8.72 -6.02
CA ALA A 60 -17.87 8.49 -4.79
C ALA A 60 -18.87 7.32 -4.94
N ALA A 61 -19.36 7.06 -6.16
CA ALA A 61 -20.19 5.90 -6.48
C ALA A 61 -19.40 4.59 -6.51
N SER A 62 -18.06 4.64 -6.56
CA SER A 62 -17.19 3.47 -6.67
C SER A 62 -16.43 3.24 -5.37
N ARG A 63 -16.74 2.16 -4.65
CA ARG A 63 -16.09 1.83 -3.37
C ARG A 63 -14.62 1.46 -3.61
N LEU A 64 -13.70 2.22 -3.03
CA LEU A 64 -12.28 1.91 -3.02
C LEU A 64 -11.98 0.72 -2.09
N VAL A 65 -12.33 -0.48 -2.53
CA VAL A 65 -11.96 -1.72 -1.84
C VAL A 65 -10.52 -2.06 -2.24
N ARG A 66 -9.68 -2.40 -1.26
CA ARG A 66 -8.31 -2.91 -1.49
C ARG A 66 -8.22 -4.36 -1.01
N PRO A 67 -8.72 -5.35 -1.78
CA PRO A 67 -8.77 -6.75 -1.34
C PRO A 67 -7.40 -7.28 -0.90
N TYR A 68 -6.34 -6.87 -1.61
CA TYR A 68 -4.97 -7.29 -1.31
C TYR A 68 -4.42 -6.74 0.00
N LEU A 69 -4.90 -5.57 0.45
CA LEU A 69 -4.47 -5.00 1.72
C LEU A 69 -5.04 -5.81 2.88
N ALA A 70 -6.32 -6.19 2.82
CA ALA A 70 -6.93 -7.05 3.83
C ALA A 70 -6.24 -8.43 3.88
N ALA A 71 -5.92 -9.02 2.73
CA ALA A 71 -5.17 -10.28 2.68
C ALA A 71 -3.77 -10.15 3.28
N HIS A 72 -3.08 -9.03 3.01
CA HIS A 72 -1.75 -8.75 3.54
C HIS A 72 -1.76 -8.56 5.06
N GLU A 73 -2.72 -7.82 5.61
CA GLU A 73 -2.87 -7.63 7.06
C GLU A 73 -3.11 -8.96 7.79
N GLN A 74 -3.97 -9.83 7.23
CA GLN A 74 -4.19 -11.16 7.80
C GLN A 74 -2.91 -12.01 7.81
N GLU A 75 -2.11 -11.94 6.76
CA GLU A 75 -0.84 -12.68 6.70
C GLU A 75 0.16 -12.15 7.72
N LEU A 76 0.26 -10.82 7.90
CA LEU A 76 1.09 -10.22 8.94
C LEU A 76 0.67 -10.66 10.34
N ASP A 77 -0.63 -10.72 10.61
CA ASP A 77 -1.16 -11.19 11.90
C ASP A 77 -0.79 -12.66 12.14
N ARG A 78 -0.92 -13.53 11.14
CA ARG A 78 -0.50 -14.94 11.23
C ARG A 78 1.01 -15.06 11.49
N GLN A 79 1.82 -14.27 10.81
CA GLN A 79 3.27 -14.25 11.03
C GLN A 79 3.64 -13.78 12.43
N ARG A 80 2.99 -12.71 12.93
CA ARG A 80 3.17 -12.23 14.31
C ARG A 80 2.81 -13.32 15.31
N HIS A 81 1.69 -14.01 15.10
CA HIS A 81 1.24 -15.09 15.97
C HIS A 81 2.25 -16.25 16.01
N ARG A 82 2.73 -16.73 14.85
CA ARG A 82 3.75 -17.78 14.78
C ARG A 82 5.04 -17.39 15.48
N ARG A 83 5.50 -16.14 15.30
CA ARG A 83 6.71 -15.64 15.99
C ARG A 83 6.52 -15.64 17.50
N LEU A 84 5.36 -15.19 17.99
CA LEU A 84 5.04 -15.21 19.41
C LEU A 84 4.97 -16.64 19.95
N ALA A 85 4.32 -17.56 19.22
CA ALA A 85 4.26 -18.97 19.59
C ALA A 85 5.65 -19.60 19.73
N LEU A 86 6.55 -19.33 18.78
CA LEU A 86 7.93 -19.81 18.82
C LEU A 86 8.71 -19.27 20.02
N VAL A 87 8.60 -17.96 20.30
CA VAL A 87 9.27 -17.34 21.46
C VAL A 87 8.73 -17.92 22.77
N LEU A 88 7.42 -18.04 22.89
CA LEU A 88 6.77 -18.60 24.09
C LEU A 88 7.13 -20.07 24.31
N ALA A 89 7.20 -20.87 23.24
CA ALA A 89 7.60 -22.27 23.33
C ALA A 89 9.08 -22.42 23.73
N ALA A 90 9.97 -21.60 23.14
CA ALA A 90 11.40 -21.69 23.39
C ALA A 90 11.80 -21.19 24.78
N ASP A 91 11.29 -20.03 25.19
CA ASP A 91 11.74 -19.34 26.42
C ASP A 91 10.94 -19.78 27.65
N PHE A 92 9.66 -20.15 27.45
CA PHE A 92 8.73 -20.43 28.55
C PHE A 92 8.13 -21.85 28.50
N GLY A 93 8.40 -22.63 27.45
CA GLY A 93 7.80 -23.96 27.27
C GLY A 93 6.30 -23.92 26.97
N ILE A 94 5.74 -22.76 26.59
CA ILE A 94 4.31 -22.58 26.32
C ILE A 94 4.06 -22.72 24.81
N ASP A 95 3.48 -23.83 24.39
CA ASP A 95 3.11 -24.06 22.99
C ASP A 95 1.67 -23.61 22.69
N LEU A 96 1.52 -22.48 22.00
CA LEU A 96 0.23 -21.94 21.59
C LEU A 96 -0.47 -22.76 20.50
N ASP A 97 0.28 -23.54 19.71
CA ASP A 97 -0.27 -24.32 18.59
C ASP A 97 -0.91 -25.64 19.06
N GLN A 98 -0.47 -26.18 20.20
CA GLN A 98 -1.03 -27.41 20.79
C GLN A 98 -2.46 -27.25 21.34
N HIS A 99 -2.92 -26.02 21.58
CA HIS A 99 -4.15 -25.76 22.35
C HIS A 99 -5.45 -25.98 21.55
N VAL A 100 -5.37 -26.28 20.25
CA VAL A 100 -6.56 -26.54 19.41
C VAL A 100 -7.00 -28.02 19.45
N VAL A 101 -6.20 -28.94 20.00
CA VAL A 101 -6.55 -30.37 20.04
C VAL A 101 -7.56 -30.69 21.17
N GLY A 102 -7.72 -29.82 22.18
CA GLY A 102 -8.59 -30.04 23.34
C GLY A 102 -9.95 -29.33 23.32
N ALA A 103 -10.14 -28.29 22.51
CA ALA A 103 -11.34 -27.44 22.55
C ALA A 103 -12.64 -28.15 22.14
N ARG A 104 -12.54 -29.33 21.49
CA ARG A 104 -13.70 -30.15 21.10
C ARG A 104 -14.19 -31.12 22.19
N LYS A 105 -13.48 -31.24 23.33
CA LYS A 105 -13.84 -32.14 24.44
C LYS A 105 -14.55 -31.47 25.63
N ALA A 106 -14.70 -30.14 25.64
CA ALA A 106 -15.31 -29.40 26.75
C ALA A 106 -16.80 -29.03 26.53
N ALA A 107 -17.43 -29.55 25.48
CA ALA A 107 -18.85 -29.33 25.18
C ALA A 107 -19.63 -30.65 25.07
N ALA A 108 -19.43 -31.55 26.04
CA ALA A 108 -20.20 -32.77 26.22
C ALA A 108 -20.65 -32.88 27.68
#